data_AF-A0A934A846-F1
#
_entry.id   AF-A0A934A846-F1
#
_cell.length_a   1.000
_cell.length_b   1.000
_cell.length_c   1.000
_cell.angle_alpha   90.00
_cell.angle_beta   90.00
_cell.angle_gamma   90.00
#
_symmetry.space_group_name_H-M   'P 1'
#
loop_
_entity.id
_entity.type
_entity.pdbx_description
1 polymer ?
#
loop_
_entity_poly.entity_id
_entity_poly.type
_entity_poly.pdbx_seq_one_letter_code
_entity_poly.pdbx_strand_id
1 'polypeptide(L)' 'KIQTSVDTNEYAKGIKITDKEMKTLALEREEFHGEWNYTLHPRQNAHIIL' A
#
# COMPACT_ATOMS: atom_id res chain seq x y z
N LYS A 1 13.95 -10.47 25.51
CA LYS A 1 13.95 -11.69 24.66
C LYS A 1 13.04 -11.40 23.47
N ILE A 2 13.51 -11.55 22.23
CA ILE A 2 12.72 -11.26 21.03
C ILE A 2 11.83 -12.48 20.73
N GLN A 3 10.56 -12.24 20.38
CA GLN A 3 9.62 -13.29 19.95
C GLN A 3 9.35 -13.15 18.46
N THR A 4 9.46 -14.25 17.71
CA THR A 4 9.19 -14.30 16.27
C THR A 4 8.48 -15.61 15.93
N SER A 5 7.70 -15.60 14.85
CA SER A 5 7.01 -16.77 14.30
C SER A 5 6.91 -16.65 12.78
N VAL A 6 6.79 -17.79 12.10
CA VAL A 6 6.53 -17.83 10.65
C VAL A 6 5.07 -17.43 10.40
N ASP A 7 4.85 -16.54 9.44
CA ASP A 7 3.52 -16.26 8.90
C ASP A 7 3.11 -17.41 7.97
N THR A 8 2.05 -18.13 8.33
CA THR A 8 1.51 -19.27 7.55
C THR A 8 0.33 -18.89 6.67
N ASN A 9 0.00 -17.60 6.56
CA ASN A 9 -1.10 -17.13 5.72
C ASN A 9 -0.83 -17.38 4.23
N GLU A 10 -1.89 -17.69 3.49
CA GLU A 10 -1.86 -17.78 2.04
C GLU A 10 -2.23 -16.44 1.41
N TYR A 11 -1.33 -15.92 0.57
CA TYR A 11 -1.53 -14.66 -0.13
C TYR A 11 -1.81 -14.92 -1.61
N ALA A 12 -3.06 -14.70 -2.02
CA ALA A 12 -3.46 -14.84 -3.40
C ALA A 12 -2.65 -13.90 -4.31
N LYS A 13 -2.08 -14.45 -5.38
CA LYS A 13 -1.30 -13.70 -6.38
C LYS A 13 -2.20 -13.32 -7.56
N GLY A 14 -1.76 -12.31 -8.32
CA GLY A 14 -2.35 -11.99 -9.63
C GLY A 14 -3.43 -10.92 -9.63
N ILE A 15 -3.61 -10.19 -8.53
CA ILE A 15 -4.44 -8.97 -8.55
C ILE A 15 -3.69 -7.91 -9.37
N LYS A 16 -4.22 -7.60 -10.55
CA LYS A 16 -3.68 -6.55 -11.42
C LYS A 16 -4.41 -5.24 -11.13
N ILE A 17 -3.66 -4.24 -10.69
CA ILE A 17 -4.15 -2.87 -10.57
C ILE A 17 -3.75 -2.11 -11.83
N THR A 18 -4.67 -1.35 -12.41
CA THR A 18 -4.40 -0.55 -13.60
C THR A 18 -3.58 0.69 -13.26
N ASP A 19 -2.84 1.22 -14.24
CA ASP A 19 -2.11 2.49 -14.05
C ASP A 19 -3.06 3.65 -13.69
N LYS A 20 -4.30 3.60 -14.20
CA LYS A 20 -5.32 4.59 -13.87
C LYS A 20 -5.66 4.54 -12.39
N GLU A 21 -5.89 3.35 -11.83
CA GLU A 21 -6.17 3.17 -10.40
C GLU A 21 -4.97 3.57 -9.54
N MET A 22 -3.74 3.16 -9.90
CA MET A 22 -2.54 3.58 -9.17
C MET A 22 -2.36 5.09 -9.12
N LYS A 23 -2.70 5.80 -10.21
CA LYS A 23 -2.65 7.28 -10.26
C LYS A 23 -3.68 7.95 -9.36
N THR A 24 -4.70 7.24 -8.87
CA THR A 24 -5.69 7.79 -7.92
C THR A 24 -5.22 7.78 -6.46
N LEU A 25 -4.06 7.20 -6.18
CA LEU A 25 -3.51 7.18 -4.84
C LEU A 25 -2.89 8.54 -4.51
N ALA A 26 -3.09 9.01 -3.28
CA ALA A 26 -2.44 10.20 -2.75
C ALA A 26 -1.03 9.83 -2.25
N LEU A 27 -0.16 9.44 -3.19
CA LEU A 27 1.21 9.01 -2.93
C LEU A 27 2.17 10.18 -3.09
N GLU A 28 2.96 10.42 -2.05
CA GLU A 28 4.12 11.29 -2.07
C GLU A 28 5.37 10.41 -2.04
N ARG A 29 6.26 10.59 -3.02
CA ARG A 29 7.47 9.77 -3.17
C ARG A 29 8.68 10.53 -2.65
N GLU A 30 9.49 9.86 -1.86
CA GLU A 30 10.75 10.41 -1.37
C GLU A 30 11.79 10.51 -2.49
N GLU A 31 12.73 11.46 -2.35
CA GLU A 31 13.83 11.61 -3.32
C GLU A 31 14.74 10.37 -3.34
N PHE A 32 14.98 9.78 -2.17
CA PHE A 32 15.75 8.55 -2.04
C PHE A 32 14.86 7.33 -2.21
N HIS A 33 14.95 6.68 -3.38
CA HIS A 33 14.19 5.47 -3.72
C HIS A 33 12.67 5.61 -3.54
N GLY A 34 12.08 6.67 -4.12
CA GLY A 34 10.65 6.94 -4.06
C GLY A 34 9.72 5.82 -4.58
N GLU A 35 10.26 4.85 -5.32
CA GLU A 35 9.59 3.62 -5.72
C GLU A 35 9.32 2.68 -4.54
N TRP A 36 10.13 2.75 -3.48
CA TRP A 36 10.00 1.96 -2.25
C TRP A 36 9.60 2.82 -1.06
N ASN A 37 10.13 4.05 -0.99
CA ASN A 37 9.95 4.98 0.10
C ASN A 37 8.92 6.04 -0.29
N TYR A 38 7.71 5.89 0.21
CA TYR A 38 6.63 6.81 -0.08
C TYR A 38 5.70 6.95 1.12
N THR A 39 5.04 8.10 1.19
CA THR A 39 3.96 8.38 2.14
C THR A 39 2.62 8.27 1.41
N LEU A 40 1.70 7.49 1.97
CA LEU A 40 0.32 7.39 1.47
C LEU A 40 -0.59 8.23 2.37
N HIS A 41 -1.13 9.32 1.83
CA HIS A 41 -2.01 10.22 2.55
C HIS A 41 -3.47 9.73 2.54
N PRO A 42 -4.27 10.05 3.58
CA PRO A 42 -5.71 9.82 3.56
C PRO A 42 -6.35 10.52 2.35
N ARG A 43 -7.19 9.79 1.61
CA ARG A 43 -8.00 10.38 0.54
C ARG A 43 -9.30 10.92 1.14
N GLN A 44 -9.74 12.09 0.68
CA GLN A 44 -10.97 12.75 1.15
C GLN A 44 -12.24 11.89 0.94
N ASN A 45 -12.17 10.90 0.05
CA ASN A 45 -13.25 9.96 -0.25
C ASN A 45 -12.99 8.57 0.33
N ALA A 46 -12.29 8.46 1.47
CA ALA A 46 -12.28 7.21 2.22
C ALA A 46 -13.74 6.90 2.56
N HIS A 47 -14.29 5.85 1.96
CA HIS A 47 -15.60 5.31 2.31
C HIS A 47 -15.68 5.27 3.84
N ILE A 48 -16.51 6.16 4.42
CA ILE A 48 -16.95 5.97 5.79
C ILE A 48 -17.76 4.68 5.72
N ILE A 49 -17.17 3.59 6.21
CA ILE A 49 -17.94 2.40 6.51
C ILE A 49 -18.75 2.79 7.75
N LEU A 50 -19.97 3.27 7.52
CA LEU A 50 -21.05 3.23 8.50
C LEU A 50 -21.60 1.81 8.57
#